data_AF-A0AAP0B1J5-F1
#
_entry.id   AF-A0AAP0B1J5-F1
#
_cell.length_a   1.000
_cell.length_b   1.000
_cell.length_c   1.000
_cell.angle_alpha   90.00
_cell.angle_beta   90.00
_cell.angle_gamma   90.00
#
_symmetry.space_group_name_H-M   'P 1'
#
loop_
_entity.id
_entity.type
_entity.pdbx_description
1 polymer ?
#
loop_
_entity_poly.entity_id
_entity_poly.type
_entity_poly.pdbx_seq_one_letter_code
_entity_poly.pdbx_strand_id
1 'polypeptide(L)'
;MFQILSPVLSNQGQCAPANRLMTACLLSLCPASCFVLSFSDSFRDAAGSVKHGLATFTGFWVIDSPELLQPDVARSYRIRFVDFIHAFMSVMVFAAVVLVDRNVVTCFIPAPSEDAERVISVLPVAIGAVCSVMFLSFPTTRHGIGFQHSPQGDSR
;
A
#
# COMPACT_ATOMS: atom_id res chain seq x y z
N MET A 1 10.46 1.12 -0.85
CA MET A 1 11.11 0.80 0.44
C MET A 1 11.55 -0.66 0.50
N PHE A 2 10.63 -1.62 0.38
CA PHE A 2 10.94 -3.06 0.47
C PHE A 2 12.14 -3.52 -0.38
N GLN A 3 12.14 -3.28 -1.69
CA GLN A 3 13.20 -3.77 -2.60
C GLN A 3 14.61 -3.27 -2.24
N ILE A 4 14.71 -2.09 -1.63
CA ILE A 4 16.00 -1.52 -1.20
C ILE A 4 16.48 -2.21 0.09
N LEU A 5 15.57 -2.45 1.03
CA LEU A 5 15.89 -3.03 2.33
C LEU A 5 15.98 -4.55 2.32
N SER A 6 15.33 -5.22 1.37
CA SER A 6 15.29 -6.68 1.23
C SER A 6 16.69 -7.33 1.26
N PRO A 7 17.65 -6.96 0.39
CA PRO A 7 18.99 -7.56 0.40
C PRO A 7 19.76 -7.26 1.69
N VAL A 8 19.55 -6.09 2.30
CA VAL A 8 20.25 -5.66 3.51
C VAL A 8 19.76 -6.44 4.73
N LEU A 9 18.44 -6.49 4.93
CA LEU A 9 17.85 -7.11 6.12
C LEU A 9 17.86 -8.64 6.05
N SER A 10 17.83 -9.23 4.85
CA SER A 10 17.93 -10.69 4.66
C SER A 10 19.38 -11.20 4.63
N ASN A 11 20.37 -10.31 4.67
CA ASN A 11 21.79 -10.64 4.42
C ASN A 11 21.96 -11.39 3.09
N GLN A 12 21.46 -10.80 2.00
CA GLN A 12 21.49 -11.40 0.65
C GLN A 12 20.91 -12.82 0.59
N GLY A 13 19.86 -13.08 1.38
CA GLY A 13 19.20 -14.38 1.47
C GLY A 13 19.90 -15.42 2.36
N GLN A 14 21.06 -15.15 2.96
CA GLN A 14 21.73 -16.09 3.88
C GLN A 14 20.98 -16.23 5.21
N CYS A 15 20.19 -15.22 5.60
CA CYS A 15 19.11 -15.34 6.57
C CYS A 15 19.48 -15.94 7.94
N ALA A 16 20.54 -15.41 8.59
CA ALA A 16 20.82 -15.70 9.99
C ALA A 16 19.59 -15.38 10.88
N PRO A 17 19.46 -15.95 12.10
CA PRO A 17 18.23 -15.79 12.91
C PRO A 17 17.76 -14.35 13.10
N ALA A 18 18.69 -13.41 13.32
CA ALA A 18 18.38 -11.99 13.42
C ALA A 18 17.86 -11.39 12.10
N ASN A 19 18.49 -11.73 10.96
CA ASN A 19 18.07 -11.30 9.62
C ASN A 19 16.70 -11.86 9.25
N ARG A 20 16.40 -13.10 9.64
CA ARG A 20 15.07 -13.70 9.44
C ARG A 20 14.00 -12.90 10.18
N LEU A 21 14.25 -12.51 11.43
CA LEU A 21 13.35 -11.65 12.19
C LEU A 21 13.20 -10.27 11.54
N MET A 22 14.29 -9.61 11.18
CA MET A 22 14.25 -8.29 10.53
C MET A 22 13.51 -8.33 9.19
N THR A 23 13.73 -9.37 8.39
CA THR A 23 13.04 -9.56 7.12
C THR A 23 11.55 -9.85 7.36
N ALA A 24 11.20 -10.67 8.35
CA ALA A 24 9.80 -10.91 8.72
C ALA A 24 9.09 -9.61 9.17
N CYS A 25 9.77 -8.76 9.95
CA CYS A 25 9.27 -7.44 10.30
C CYS A 25 9.05 -6.58 9.05
N LEU A 26 10.01 -6.56 8.11
CA LEU A 26 9.85 -5.83 6.85
C LEU A 26 8.65 -6.33 6.03
N LEU A 27 8.50 -7.65 5.92
CA LEU A 27 7.39 -8.33 5.25
C LEU A 27 6.03 -8.11 5.92
N SER A 28 6.02 -7.70 7.19
CA SER A 28 4.79 -7.38 7.92
C SER A 28 4.47 -5.88 7.82
N LEU A 29 5.47 -5.03 8.04
CA LEU A 29 5.30 -3.57 8.09
C LEU A 29 5.02 -2.95 6.73
N CYS A 30 5.65 -3.44 5.66
CA CYS A 30 5.43 -2.91 4.31
C CYS A 30 4.00 -3.15 3.78
N PRO A 31 3.44 -4.37 3.79
CA PRO A 31 2.06 -4.55 3.34
C PRO A 31 1.06 -3.92 4.31
N ALA A 32 1.35 -3.89 5.62
CA ALA A 32 0.52 -3.17 6.57
C ALA A 32 0.48 -1.66 6.26
N SER A 33 1.61 -1.05 5.91
CA SER A 33 1.62 0.36 5.50
C SER A 33 0.91 0.56 4.16
N CYS A 34 1.08 -0.31 3.16
CA CYS A 34 0.30 -0.26 1.92
C CYS A 34 -1.21 -0.33 2.17
N PHE A 35 -1.63 -1.21 3.08
CA PHE A 35 -3.02 -1.35 3.49
C PHE A 35 -3.54 -0.05 4.13
N VAL A 36 -2.83 0.48 5.13
CA VAL A 36 -3.24 1.73 5.81
C VAL A 36 -3.25 2.93 4.85
N LEU A 37 -2.24 3.03 3.97
CA LEU A 37 -2.14 4.11 2.99
C LEU A 37 -3.26 4.07 1.95
N SER A 38 -3.90 2.94 1.72
CA SER A 38 -5.08 2.84 0.84
C SER A 38 -6.29 3.63 1.37
N PHE A 39 -6.30 3.97 2.66
CA PHE A 39 -7.29 4.84 3.30
C PHE A 39 -6.81 6.29 3.43
N SER A 40 -5.59 6.59 2.98
CA SER A 40 -5.09 7.97 2.96
C SER A 40 -5.72 8.75 1.81
N ASP A 41 -5.93 10.04 2.06
CA ASP A 41 -6.44 10.97 1.06
C ASP A 41 -5.77 12.33 1.25
N SER A 42 -5.94 13.20 0.26
CA SER A 42 -5.47 14.56 0.31
C SER A 42 -6.45 15.49 -0.38
N PHE A 43 -6.56 16.70 0.14
CA PHE A 43 -7.42 17.73 -0.42
C PHE A 43 -6.71 19.09 -0.31
N ARG A 44 -7.11 20.06 -1.12
CA ARG A 44 -6.69 21.45 -0.97
C ARG A 44 -7.68 22.20 -0.09
N ASP A 45 -7.17 22.92 0.90
CA ASP A 45 -7.98 23.85 1.69
C ASP A 45 -8.27 25.15 0.93
N ALA A 46 -9.07 26.03 1.54
CA ALA A 46 -9.42 27.34 0.97
C ALA A 46 -8.20 28.28 0.80
N ALA A 47 -7.11 28.03 1.53
CA ALA A 47 -5.85 28.76 1.41
C ALA A 47 -4.94 28.16 0.30
N GLY A 48 -5.39 27.12 -0.40
CA GLY A 48 -4.67 26.44 -1.47
C GLY A 48 -3.62 25.45 -0.99
N SER A 49 -3.48 25.22 0.32
CA SER A 49 -2.54 24.26 0.89
C SER A 49 -3.08 22.84 0.81
N VAL A 50 -2.24 21.87 0.42
CA VAL A 50 -2.60 20.45 0.41
C VAL A 50 -2.55 19.92 1.84
N LYS A 51 -3.63 19.31 2.29
CA LYS A 51 -3.76 18.67 3.60
C LYS A 51 -3.85 17.16 3.40
N HIS A 52 -3.16 16.41 4.25
CA HIS A 52 -3.19 14.95 4.24
C HIS A 52 -3.98 14.40 5.43
N GLY A 53 -4.58 13.24 5.23
CA GLY A 53 -5.28 12.57 6.31
C GLY A 53 -5.68 11.14 6.01
N LEU A 54 -6.38 10.55 6.97
CA LEU A 54 -6.88 9.17 6.92
C LEU A 54 -8.41 9.18 7.00
N ALA A 55 -9.04 8.43 6.10
CA ALA A 55 -10.46 8.16 6.16
C ALA A 55 -10.80 7.36 7.42
N THR A 56 -11.89 7.73 8.09
CA THR A 56 -12.46 7.01 9.23
C THR A 56 -13.90 6.60 8.90
N PHE A 57 -14.52 5.79 9.75
CA PHE A 57 -15.93 5.41 9.56
C PHE A 57 -16.90 6.59 9.67
N THR A 58 -16.53 7.63 10.43
CA THR A 58 -17.36 8.79 10.70
C THR A 58 -17.00 10.01 9.86
N GLY A 59 -15.79 10.05 9.30
CA GLY A 59 -15.33 11.16 8.47
C GLY A 59 -13.86 11.04 8.06
N PHE A 60 -13.07 12.08 8.34
CA PHE A 60 -11.67 12.18 7.92
C PHE A 60 -10.80 12.77 9.03
N TRP A 61 -9.69 12.12 9.30
CA TRP A 61 -8.71 12.55 10.29
C TRP A 61 -7.54 13.25 9.60
N VAL A 62 -7.44 14.57 9.77
CA VAL A 62 -6.35 15.39 9.20
C VAL A 62 -5.12 15.27 10.07
N ILE A 63 -3.96 14.99 9.47
CA ILE A 63 -2.69 14.79 10.19
C ILE A 63 -2.04 16.14 10.53
N ASP A 64 -2.08 17.11 9.60
CA ASP A 64 -1.31 18.35 9.69
C ASP A 64 -1.97 19.46 10.52
N SER A 65 -3.26 19.35 10.80
CA SER A 65 -3.99 20.31 11.63
C SER A 65 -5.24 19.66 12.20
N PRO A 66 -5.45 19.67 13.52
CA PRO A 66 -6.69 19.21 14.14
C PRO A 66 -7.83 20.23 14.02
N GLU A 67 -7.68 21.29 13.21
CA GLU A 67 -8.81 22.16 12.89
C GLU A 67 -9.94 21.29 12.32
N LEU A 68 -11.08 21.36 12.99
CA LEU A 68 -12.26 20.58 12.65
C LEU A 68 -12.69 20.95 11.24
N LEU A 69 -12.41 20.06 10.28
CA LEU A 69 -13.13 20.03 9.02
C LEU A 69 -14.62 20.10 9.33
N GLN A 70 -15.35 20.91 8.57
CA GLN A 70 -16.79 20.96 8.75
C GLN A 70 -17.36 19.53 8.66
N PRO A 71 -18.29 19.14 9.55
CA PRO A 71 -18.70 17.73 9.68
C PRO A 71 -19.27 17.12 8.39
N ASP A 72 -19.89 17.94 7.54
CA ASP A 72 -20.41 17.58 6.23
C ASP A 72 -19.28 17.23 5.25
N VAL A 73 -18.24 18.07 5.18
CA VAL A 73 -17.04 17.82 4.38
C VAL A 73 -16.28 16.61 4.91
N ALA A 74 -16.06 16.50 6.22
CA ALA A 74 -15.40 15.33 6.80
C ALA A 74 -16.14 14.02 6.43
N ARG A 75 -17.47 14.02 6.45
CA ARG A 75 -18.29 12.86 6.09
C ARG A 75 -18.16 12.46 4.62
N SER A 76 -17.88 13.38 3.69
CA SER A 76 -17.68 13.02 2.28
C SER A 76 -16.42 12.19 2.05
N TYR A 77 -15.44 12.27 2.96
CA TYR A 77 -14.17 11.54 2.91
C TYR A 77 -14.16 10.24 3.74
N ARG A 78 -15.31 9.82 4.30
CA ARG A 78 -15.43 8.58 5.09
C ARG A 78 -15.01 7.32 4.32
N ILE A 79 -14.65 6.27 5.04
CA ILE A 79 -14.31 4.97 4.45
C ILE A 79 -15.47 4.41 3.61
N ARG A 80 -15.14 3.88 2.43
CA ARG A 80 -16.06 3.18 1.52
C ARG A 80 -15.63 1.73 1.33
N PHE A 81 -16.57 0.86 0.93
CA PHE A 81 -16.26 -0.54 0.64
C PHE A 81 -15.14 -0.70 -0.40
N VAL A 82 -15.12 0.17 -1.41
CA VAL A 82 -14.07 0.20 -2.44
C VAL A 82 -12.67 0.44 -1.87
N ASP A 83 -12.56 1.16 -0.75
CA ASP A 83 -11.27 1.43 -0.10
C ASP A 83 -10.67 0.11 0.45
N PHE A 84 -11.51 -0.81 0.95
CA PHE A 84 -11.06 -2.15 1.39
C PHE A 84 -10.65 -3.05 0.23
N ILE A 85 -11.32 -2.96 -0.93
CA ILE A 85 -10.89 -3.67 -2.14
C ILE A 85 -9.47 -3.25 -2.49
N HIS A 86 -9.21 -1.95 -2.58
CA HIS A 86 -7.87 -1.44 -2.91
C HIS A 86 -6.82 -1.82 -1.85
N ALA A 87 -7.19 -1.73 -0.57
CA ALA A 87 -6.31 -2.12 0.52
C ALA A 87 -5.89 -3.59 0.41
N PHE A 88 -6.84 -4.50 0.17
CA PHE A 88 -6.55 -5.92 -0.03
C PHE A 88 -5.73 -6.17 -1.31
N MET A 89 -6.08 -5.55 -2.42
CA MET A 89 -5.32 -5.69 -3.68
C MET A 89 -3.89 -5.18 -3.53
N SER A 90 -3.65 -4.10 -2.77
CA SER A 90 -2.30 -3.60 -2.48
C SER A 90 -1.44 -4.63 -1.73
N VAL A 91 -2.03 -5.38 -0.79
CA VAL A 91 -1.35 -6.46 -0.07
C VAL A 91 -1.07 -7.64 -1.00
N MET A 92 -2.00 -7.99 -1.90
CA MET A 92 -1.76 -9.04 -2.90
C MET A 92 -0.62 -8.66 -3.85
N VAL A 93 -0.61 -7.43 -4.37
CA VAL A 93 0.48 -6.93 -5.21
C VAL A 93 1.82 -6.97 -4.46
N PHE A 94 1.83 -6.59 -3.19
CA PHE A 94 3.02 -6.71 -2.36
C PHE A 94 3.47 -8.17 -2.21
N ALA A 95 2.55 -9.10 -1.98
CA ALA A 95 2.87 -10.53 -1.91
C ALA A 95 3.47 -11.05 -3.22
N ALA A 96 2.95 -10.62 -4.38
CA ALA A 96 3.55 -10.93 -5.68
C ALA A 96 4.99 -10.41 -5.81
N VAL A 97 5.27 -9.19 -5.33
CA VAL A 97 6.63 -8.62 -5.30
C VAL A 97 7.56 -9.41 -4.38
N VAL A 98 7.06 -9.89 -3.23
CA VAL A 98 7.84 -10.72 -2.31
C VAL A 98 8.20 -12.08 -2.93
N LEU A 99 7.26 -12.71 -3.64
CA LEU A 99 7.47 -14.01 -4.28
C LEU A 99 8.52 -13.98 -5.41
N VAL A 100 8.71 -12.83 -6.05
CA VAL A 100 9.76 -12.66 -7.07
C VAL A 100 11.10 -12.20 -6.48
N ASP A 101 11.15 -11.84 -5.19
CA ASP A 101 12.37 -11.43 -4.50
C ASP A 101 13.18 -12.66 -4.08
N ARG A 102 14.31 -12.90 -4.76
CA ARG A 102 15.17 -14.05 -4.50
C ARG A 102 15.75 -14.08 -3.10
N ASN A 103 16.03 -12.92 -2.49
CA ASN A 103 16.62 -12.87 -1.16
C ASN A 103 15.62 -13.36 -0.12
N VAL A 104 14.36 -12.92 -0.24
CA VAL A 104 13.28 -13.36 0.64
C VAL A 104 12.94 -14.83 0.42
N VAL A 105 12.78 -15.26 -0.84
CA VAL A 105 12.47 -16.66 -1.15
C VAL A 105 13.57 -17.59 -0.61
N THR A 106 14.83 -17.26 -0.84
CA THR A 106 15.97 -18.06 -0.32
C THR A 106 16.01 -18.07 1.21
N CYS A 107 15.66 -16.96 1.85
CA CYS A 107 15.67 -16.80 3.31
C CYS A 107 14.57 -17.62 4.01
N PHE A 108 13.36 -17.67 3.44
CA PHE A 108 12.21 -18.32 4.09
C PHE A 108 11.86 -19.70 3.54
N ILE A 109 12.21 -19.97 2.29
CA ILE A 109 11.95 -21.24 1.60
C ILE A 109 13.27 -21.72 0.98
N PRO A 110 14.28 -22.09 1.81
CA PRO A 110 15.52 -22.62 1.28
C PRO A 110 15.26 -23.97 0.61
N ALA A 111 15.71 -24.13 -0.64
CA ALA A 111 15.50 -25.33 -1.46
C ALA A 111 14.01 -25.74 -1.60
N PRO A 112 13.19 -24.93 -2.29
CA PRO A 112 11.80 -25.26 -2.55
C PRO A 112 11.66 -26.60 -3.32
N SER A 113 10.57 -27.33 -3.08
CA SER A 113 10.20 -28.47 -3.93
C SER A 113 9.82 -27.99 -5.33
N GLU A 114 9.84 -28.88 -6.32
CA GLU A 114 9.45 -28.52 -7.69
C GLU A 114 8.05 -27.89 -7.77
N ASP A 115 7.10 -28.40 -6.98
CA ASP A 115 5.74 -27.86 -6.93
C ASP A 115 5.70 -26.45 -6.31
N ALA A 116 6.51 -26.21 -5.27
CA ALA A 116 6.62 -24.88 -4.68
C ALA A 116 7.25 -23.88 -5.67
N GLU A 117 8.28 -24.28 -6.42
CA GLU A 117 8.87 -23.44 -7.47
C GLU A 117 7.85 -23.08 -8.57
N ARG A 118 7.04 -24.06 -9.00
CA ARG A 118 5.95 -23.83 -9.96
C ARG A 118 4.93 -22.84 -9.42
N VAL A 119 4.51 -22.98 -8.17
CA VAL A 119 3.55 -22.04 -7.54
C VAL A 119 4.16 -20.64 -7.42
N ILE A 120 5.38 -20.52 -6.91
CA ILE A 120 6.06 -19.22 -6.70
C ILE A 120 6.26 -18.48 -8.03
N SER A 121 6.51 -19.19 -9.14
CA SER A 121 6.70 -18.57 -10.45
C SER A 121 5.38 -18.13 -11.12
N VAL A 122 4.29 -18.88 -10.95
CA VAL A 122 3.00 -18.59 -11.61
C VAL A 122 2.13 -17.62 -10.81
N LEU A 123 2.16 -17.71 -9.47
CA LEU A 123 1.27 -16.95 -8.60
C LEU A 123 1.38 -15.43 -8.75
N PRO A 124 2.56 -14.80 -8.89
CA PRO A 124 2.69 -13.36 -9.13
C PRO A 124 1.96 -12.90 -10.39
N VAL A 125 2.01 -13.70 -11.47
CA VAL A 125 1.33 -13.39 -12.73
C VAL A 125 -0.18 -13.45 -12.56
N ALA A 126 -0.69 -14.49 -11.88
CA ALA A 126 -2.11 -14.62 -11.59
C ALA A 126 -2.63 -13.46 -10.72
N ILE A 127 -1.88 -13.09 -9.68
CA ILE A 127 -2.19 -11.92 -8.84
C ILE A 127 -2.24 -10.64 -9.69
N GLY A 128 -1.22 -10.41 -10.53
CA GLY A 128 -1.16 -9.25 -11.40
C GLY A 128 -2.36 -9.14 -12.35
N ALA A 129 -2.79 -10.27 -12.93
CA ALA A 129 -3.97 -10.31 -13.79
C ALA A 129 -5.26 -9.98 -13.03
N VAL A 130 -5.49 -10.60 -11.87
CA VAL A 130 -6.67 -10.36 -11.03
C VAL A 130 -6.71 -8.91 -10.54
N CYS A 131 -5.60 -8.40 -10.00
CA CYS A 131 -5.53 -7.03 -9.49
C CYS A 131 -5.76 -6.01 -10.62
N SER A 132 -5.23 -6.24 -11.83
CA SER A 132 -5.46 -5.34 -12.97
C SER A 132 -6.94 -5.22 -13.32
N VAL A 133 -7.66 -6.34 -13.41
CA VAL A 133 -9.11 -6.33 -13.68
C VAL A 133 -9.88 -5.62 -12.56
N MET A 134 -9.51 -5.89 -11.30
CA MET A 134 -10.18 -5.30 -10.13
C MET A 134 -9.97 -3.79 -10.05
N PHE A 135 -8.74 -3.29 -10.26
CA PHE A 135 -8.48 -1.84 -10.24
C PHE A 135 -9.22 -1.09 -11.36
N LEU A 136 -9.40 -1.71 -12.53
CA LEU A 136 -10.20 -1.14 -13.61
C LEU A 136 -11.69 -1.15 -13.31
N SER A 137 -12.19 -2.22 -12.69
CA SER A 137 -13.61 -2.39 -12.38
C SER A 137 -14.06 -1.53 -11.19
N PHE A 138 -13.13 -1.26 -10.27
CA PHE A 138 -13.38 -0.52 -9.04
C PHE A 138 -12.37 0.62 -8.93
N PRO A 139 -12.54 1.74 -9.66
CA PRO A 139 -11.62 2.86 -9.54
C PRO A 139 -11.75 3.56 -8.19
N THR A 140 -10.62 3.99 -7.62
CA THR A 140 -10.61 4.87 -6.45
C THR A 140 -10.67 6.33 -6.85
N THR A 141 -11.32 7.14 -6.01
CA THR A 141 -11.31 8.61 -6.12
C THR A 141 -10.40 9.27 -5.07
N ARG A 142 -9.65 8.46 -4.31
CA ARG A 142 -8.73 8.93 -3.27
C ARG A 142 -7.48 9.52 -3.92
N HIS A 143 -7.07 10.69 -3.45
CA HIS A 143 -5.81 11.34 -3.80
C HIS A 143 -4.81 11.04 -2.70
N GLY A 144 -4.21 9.84 -2.73
CA GLY A 144 -3.23 9.44 -1.71
C GLY A 144 -2.00 10.35 -1.65
N ILE A 145 -1.07 10.03 -0.75
CA ILE A 145 0.19 10.78 -0.61
C ILE A 145 0.95 10.78 -1.94
N GLY A 146 1.36 11.97 -2.41
CA GLY A 146 2.09 12.15 -3.67
C GLY A 146 1.23 12.45 -4.89
N PHE A 147 -0.10 12.53 -4.75
CA PHE A 147 -0.96 12.96 -5.84
C PHE A 147 -0.76 14.45 -6.17
N GLN A 148 -0.67 14.78 -7.46
CA GLN A 148 -0.62 16.17 -7.91
C GLN A 148 -2.03 16.74 -7.99
N HIS A 149 -2.28 17.83 -7.27
CA HIS A 149 -3.52 18.59 -7.36
C HIS A 149 -3.39 19.66 -8.43
N SER A 150 -4.31 19.71 -9.39
CA SER A 150 -4.35 20.73 -10.45
C SER A 150 -4.28 22.15 -9.88
N PRO A 151 -3.64 23.11 -10.59
CA PRO A 151 -3.67 24.52 -10.19
C PRO A 151 -5.11 25.02 -10.13
N GLN A 152 -5.45 25.76 -9.07
CA GLN A 152 -6.73 26.44 -9.01
C GLN A 152 -6.72 27.55 -10.06
N GLY A 153 -7.59 27.46 -11.06
CA GLY A 153 -7.81 28.54 -12.00
C GLY A 153 -8.32 29.75 -11.22
N ASP A 154 -7.50 30.79 -11.17
CA ASP A 154 -7.84 32.10 -10.60
C ASP A 154 -9.07 32.63 -11.36
N SER A 155 -10.25 32.45 -10.77
CA SER A 155 -11.50 32.97 -11.33
C SER A 155 -11.55 34.46 -11.01
N ARG A 156 -11.07 35.25 -11.97
CA ARG A 156 -11.31 36.70 -12.06
C ARG A 156 -12.79 37.02 -12.12
#